data_AF-A0A7J9I0M7-F1
#
_entry.id   AF-A0A7J9I0M7-F1
#
_cell.length_a   1.000
_cell.length_b   1.000
_cell.length_c   1.000
_cell.angle_alpha   90.00
_cell.angle_beta   90.00
_cell.angle_gamma   90.00
#
_symmetry.space_group_name_H-M   'P 1'
#
loop_
_entity.id
_entity.type
_entity.pdbx_description
1 polymer ?
#
loop_
_entity_poly.entity_id
_entity_poly.type
_entity_poly.pdbx_seq_one_letter_code
_entity_poly.pdbx_strand_id
1 'polypeptide(L)'
;MLSKGYCHDESLNISTQSCNGVIGTLTARRHGRRPAANIGARYDHNNAAIAVNFFYSNFVASTISTTLDFGREYLPSTNINASLRFPEYGSSKLNLKFQQSFRNAALSISVGLNQSPDILLSAAIATSSIACGIESKYKTASHCFTRAEKRDLLRLAYMHHFGRSRKIPPL
;
A
#
# COMPACT_ATOMS: atom_id res chain seq x y z
N MET A 1 -10.63 -20.39 20.05
CA MET A 1 -11.06 -19.03 20.42
C MET A 1 -10.46 -18.70 21.78
N LEU A 2 -9.27 -18.07 21.84
CA LEU A 2 -8.62 -17.73 23.11
C LEU A 2 -7.80 -16.44 22.93
N SER A 3 -8.51 -15.31 23.02
CA SER A 3 -8.03 -13.93 23.30
C SER A 3 -9.08 -12.88 22.90
N LYS A 4 -10.37 -13.26 22.89
CA LYS A 4 -11.48 -12.35 22.60
C LYS A 4 -11.97 -11.79 23.93
N GLY A 5 -11.37 -10.70 24.42
CA GLY A 5 -11.89 -10.07 25.65
C GLY A 5 -11.10 -8.97 26.35
N TYR A 6 -9.87 -8.62 25.97
CA TYR A 6 -9.12 -7.60 26.72
C TYR A 6 -8.28 -6.68 25.82
N CYS A 7 -8.95 -5.99 24.90
CA CYS A 7 -8.37 -4.85 24.22
C CYS A 7 -9.45 -3.77 24.11
N HIS A 8 -9.44 -2.80 25.04
CA HIS A 8 -10.24 -1.56 24.94
C HIS A 8 -9.56 -0.65 23.91
N ASP A 9 -9.75 -1.01 22.65
CA ASP A 9 -9.41 -0.18 21.51
C ASP A 9 -10.61 0.70 21.19
N GLU A 10 -10.50 1.96 21.57
CA GLU A 10 -11.49 2.98 21.20
C GLU A 10 -11.03 3.62 19.90
N SER A 11 -11.92 3.72 18.92
CA SER A 11 -11.65 4.43 17.68
C SER A 11 -12.86 5.24 17.24
N LEU A 12 -12.63 6.52 16.96
CA LEU A 12 -13.58 7.44 16.37
C LEU A 12 -13.14 7.74 14.95
N ASN A 13 -14.05 7.55 13.99
CA ASN A 13 -13.82 7.86 12.57
C ASN A 13 -14.89 8.82 12.09
N ILE A 14 -14.47 9.97 11.59
CA ILE A 14 -15.33 10.98 10.97
C ILE A 14 -14.85 11.12 9.52
N SER A 15 -15.78 11.08 8.57
CA SER A 15 -15.47 11.35 7.17
C SER A 15 -16.48 12.33 6.59
N THR A 16 -15.99 13.24 5.77
CA THR A 16 -16.77 14.28 5.11
C THR A 16 -16.37 14.33 3.65
N GLN A 17 -17.33 14.53 2.75
CA GLN A 17 -17.06 14.74 1.34
C GLN A 17 -17.45 16.18 0.97
N SER A 18 -16.53 16.89 0.31
CA SER A 18 -16.80 18.23 -0.21
C SER A 18 -17.49 18.16 -1.58
N CYS A 19 -18.10 19.27 -1.99
CA CYS A 19 -18.80 19.36 -3.28
C CYS A 19 -17.88 19.14 -4.50
N ASN A 20 -16.59 19.41 -4.36
CA ASN A 20 -15.58 19.15 -5.38
C ASN A 20 -14.99 17.73 -5.32
N GLY A 21 -15.54 16.83 -4.51
CA GLY A 21 -15.17 15.40 -4.48
C GLY A 21 -14.00 15.03 -3.57
N VAL A 22 -13.46 15.98 -2.79
CA VAL A 22 -12.42 15.67 -1.79
C VAL A 22 -13.06 14.99 -0.58
N ILE A 23 -12.47 13.87 -0.17
CA ILE A 23 -12.87 13.10 1.01
C ILE A 23 -11.90 13.43 2.15
N GLY A 24 -12.40 14.15 3.14
CA GLY A 24 -11.74 14.36 4.43
C GLY A 24 -12.02 13.18 5.36
N THR A 25 -11.01 12.79 6.14
CA THR A 25 -11.08 11.72 7.14
C THR A 25 -10.35 12.15 8.39
N LEU A 26 -10.97 11.93 9.55
CA LEU A 26 -10.36 12.09 10.85
C LEU A 26 -10.55 10.78 11.60
N THR A 27 -9.45 10.19 12.02
CA THR A 27 -9.43 8.99 12.85
C THR A 27 -8.73 9.31 14.15
N ALA A 28 -9.42 9.22 15.28
CA ALA A 28 -8.79 9.20 16.58
C ALA A 28 -8.83 7.77 17.10
N ARG A 29 -7.68 7.22 17.50
CA ARG A 29 -7.58 5.87 18.06
C ARG A 29 -6.86 5.91 19.39
N ARG A 30 -7.34 5.12 20.33
CA ARG A 30 -6.71 4.90 21.62
C ARG A 30 -6.59 3.41 21.85
N HIS A 31 -5.35 2.94 21.90
CA HIS A 31 -5.02 1.59 22.36
C HIS A 31 -4.37 1.71 23.74
N GLY A 32 -5.15 1.50 24.81
CA GLY A 32 -4.69 1.70 26.19
C GLY A 32 -4.31 3.16 26.49
N ARG A 33 -3.03 3.41 26.83
CA ARG A 33 -2.48 4.76 27.09
C ARG A 33 -1.84 5.42 25.87
N ARG A 34 -2.03 4.86 24.67
CA ARG A 34 -1.42 5.34 23.42
C ARG A 34 -2.46 6.02 22.53
N PRO A 35 -2.75 7.31 22.73
CA PRO A 35 -3.59 8.05 21.80
C PRO A 35 -2.82 8.31 20.50
N ALA A 36 -3.53 8.17 19.39
CA ALA A 36 -3.07 8.52 18.06
C ALA A 36 -4.21 9.19 17.30
N ALA A 37 -3.87 10.16 16.45
CA ALA A 37 -4.81 10.82 15.56
C ALA A 37 -4.27 10.77 14.14
N ASN A 38 -5.15 10.60 13.17
CA ASN A 38 -4.86 10.67 11.76
C ASN A 38 -5.85 11.61 11.09
N ILE A 39 -5.36 12.60 10.36
CA ILE A 39 -6.14 13.51 9.55
C ILE A 39 -5.72 13.26 8.11
N GLY A 40 -6.65 12.81 7.28
CA GLY A 40 -6.40 12.51 5.88
C GLY A 40 -7.32 13.29 4.97
N ALA A 41 -6.82 13.70 3.81
CA ALA A 41 -7.62 14.19 2.70
C ALA A 41 -7.26 13.39 1.45
N ARG A 42 -8.27 12.98 0.68
CA ARG A 42 -8.09 12.21 -0.56
C ARG A 42 -8.97 12.76 -1.66
N TYR A 43 -8.43 12.85 -2.86
CA TYR A 43 -9.16 13.19 -4.07
C TYR A 43 -8.89 12.12 -5.12
N ASP A 44 -9.96 11.52 -5.64
CA ASP A 44 -9.90 10.50 -6.67
C ASP A 44 -10.59 11.03 -7.93
N HIS A 45 -9.88 11.01 -9.06
CA HIS A 45 -10.41 11.47 -10.34
C HIS A 45 -9.79 10.69 -11.50
N ASN A 46 -10.63 10.11 -12.37
CA ASN A 46 -10.21 9.40 -13.59
C ASN A 46 -9.00 8.46 -13.37
N ASN A 47 -9.08 7.63 -12.34
CA ASN A 47 -8.03 6.67 -11.97
C ASN A 47 -6.70 7.30 -11.51
N ALA A 48 -6.66 8.61 -11.24
CA ALA A 48 -5.63 9.26 -10.46
C ALA A 48 -6.14 9.51 -9.04
N ALA A 49 -5.24 9.39 -8.07
CA ALA A 49 -5.53 9.66 -6.68
C ALA A 49 -4.44 10.55 -6.07
N ILE A 50 -4.88 11.57 -5.35
CA ILE A 50 -4.01 12.39 -4.52
C ILE A 50 -4.47 12.20 -3.08
N ALA A 51 -3.57 11.84 -2.19
CA ALA A 51 -3.88 11.79 -0.76
C ALA A 51 -2.79 12.46 0.07
N VAL A 52 -3.22 13.16 1.12
CA VAL A 52 -2.35 13.75 2.13
C VAL A 52 -2.83 13.23 3.47
N ASN A 53 -1.91 12.74 4.30
CA ASN A 53 -2.20 12.22 5.62
C ASN A 53 -1.24 12.83 6.64
N PHE A 54 -1.81 13.34 7.72
CA PHE A 54 -1.11 13.79 8.90
C PHE A 54 -1.42 12.82 10.04
N PHE A 55 -0.38 12.13 10.50
CA PHE A 55 -0.44 11.22 11.63
C PHE A 55 0.23 11.88 12.84
N TYR A 56 -0.46 11.87 13.97
CA TYR A 56 0.03 12.39 15.24
C TYR A 56 -0.04 11.29 16.31
N SER A 57 1.03 11.18 17.10
CA SER A 57 1.11 10.25 18.22
C SER A 57 2.08 10.79 19.26
N ASN A 58 1.80 10.52 20.54
CA ASN A 58 2.74 10.82 21.63
C ASN A 58 3.87 9.79 21.78
N PHE A 59 3.80 8.67 21.04
CA PHE A 59 4.73 7.55 21.19
C PHE A 59 5.68 7.39 19.99
N VAL A 60 5.33 7.95 18.84
CA VAL A 60 6.13 7.92 17.62
C VAL A 60 6.13 9.31 17.01
N ALA A 61 7.16 9.64 16.22
CA ALA A 61 7.24 10.93 15.54
C ALA A 61 5.99 11.17 14.67
N SER A 62 5.33 12.31 14.88
CA SER A 62 4.23 12.77 14.03
C SER A 62 4.70 12.82 12.60
N THR A 63 3.90 12.35 11.66
CA THR A 63 4.29 12.14 10.27
C THR A 63 3.30 12.81 9.31
N ILE A 64 3.79 13.61 8.37
CA ILE A 64 3.06 14.04 7.17
C ILE A 64 3.44 13.10 6.04
N SER A 65 2.47 12.60 5.29
CA SER A 65 2.71 11.84 4.08
C SER A 65 1.79 12.26 2.95
N THR A 66 2.34 12.31 1.75
CA THR A 66 1.61 12.62 0.53
C THR A 66 1.80 11.47 -0.44
N THR A 67 0.73 11.03 -1.08
CA THR A 67 0.74 9.98 -2.10
C THR A 67 0.06 10.48 -3.35
N LEU A 68 0.70 10.27 -4.49
CA LEU A 68 0.19 10.49 -5.83
C LEU A 68 0.14 9.14 -6.53
N ASP A 69 -1.03 8.78 -7.03
CA ASP A 69 -1.24 7.54 -7.77
C ASP A 69 -1.79 7.88 -9.15
N PHE A 70 -1.19 7.30 -10.18
CA PHE A 70 -1.68 7.36 -11.55
C PHE A 70 -1.97 5.95 -12.02
N GLY A 71 -3.24 5.68 -12.24
CA GLY A 71 -3.75 4.40 -12.70
C GLY A 71 -3.71 4.24 -14.23
N ARG A 72 -4.27 3.10 -14.64
CA ARG A 72 -4.24 2.57 -16.01
C ARG A 72 -4.90 3.44 -17.08
N GLU A 73 -5.67 4.45 -16.69
CA GLU A 73 -6.32 5.37 -17.65
C GLU A 73 -5.32 6.36 -18.26
N TYR A 74 -4.26 6.71 -17.53
CA TYR A 74 -3.20 7.58 -18.04
C TYR A 74 -2.10 6.79 -18.75
N LEU A 75 -1.85 5.55 -18.33
CA LEU A 75 -0.85 4.67 -18.91
C LEU A 75 -1.42 3.25 -19.01
N PRO A 76 -1.73 2.76 -20.22
CA PRO A 76 -2.24 1.41 -20.42
C PRO A 76 -1.31 0.39 -19.76
N SER A 77 -1.88 -0.48 -18.92
CA SER A 77 -1.16 -1.54 -18.20
C SER A 77 -0.15 -1.10 -17.15
N THR A 78 0.04 0.21 -16.91
CA THR A 78 1.01 0.73 -15.94
C THR A 78 0.31 1.50 -14.82
N ASN A 79 0.77 1.28 -13.60
CA ASN A 79 0.40 2.06 -12.42
C ASN A 79 1.67 2.73 -11.88
N ILE A 80 1.59 4.03 -11.65
CA ILE A 80 2.68 4.82 -11.06
C ILE A 80 2.21 5.31 -9.70
N ASN A 81 3.01 5.07 -8.67
CA ASN A 81 2.78 5.59 -7.34
C ASN A 81 4.01 6.38 -6.90
N ALA A 82 3.82 7.64 -6.51
CA ALA A 82 4.83 8.46 -5.87
C ALA A 82 4.37 8.75 -4.43
N SER A 83 5.24 8.53 -3.45
CA SER A 83 4.93 8.81 -2.06
C SER A 83 6.07 9.52 -1.36
N LEU A 84 5.72 10.51 -0.55
CA LEU A 84 6.65 11.34 0.19
C LEU A 84 6.24 11.36 1.65
N ARG A 85 7.20 11.27 2.58
CA ARG A 85 6.95 11.20 4.02
C ARG A 85 7.94 12.04 4.82
N PHE A 86 7.44 12.76 5.82
CA PHE A 86 8.20 13.61 6.74
C PHE A 86 7.65 13.50 8.17
N PRO A 87 8.40 13.81 9.23
CA PRO A 87 9.85 13.89 9.29
C PRO A 87 10.41 12.48 9.49
N GLU A 88 10.93 11.86 8.43
CA GLU A 88 11.88 10.76 8.65
C GLU A 88 13.23 11.41 8.98
N TYR A 89 13.53 11.49 10.28
CA TYR A 89 14.81 11.98 10.78
C TYR A 89 15.95 11.19 10.10
N GLY A 90 16.63 11.81 9.13
CA GLY A 90 17.73 11.20 8.36
C GLY A 90 17.53 11.13 6.83
N SER A 91 16.30 11.16 6.31
CA SER A 91 16.03 11.39 4.88
C SER A 91 14.54 11.50 4.62
N SER A 92 14.11 12.53 3.90
CA SER A 92 12.80 12.53 3.23
C SER A 92 12.83 11.42 2.18
N LYS A 93 12.13 10.30 2.40
CA LYS A 93 12.09 9.21 1.43
C LYS A 93 10.99 9.48 0.43
N LEU A 94 11.37 9.92 -0.77
CA LEU A 94 10.49 9.90 -1.92
C LEU A 94 10.53 8.49 -2.52
N ASN A 95 9.44 7.75 -2.46
CA ASN A 95 9.34 6.44 -3.09
C ASN A 95 8.57 6.55 -4.40
N LEU A 96 9.18 6.07 -5.48
CA LEU A 96 8.56 5.97 -6.80
C LEU A 96 8.40 4.50 -7.12
N LYS A 97 7.17 4.07 -7.40
CA LYS A 97 6.86 2.71 -7.81
C LYS A 97 6.20 2.74 -9.18
N PHE A 98 6.71 1.91 -10.08
CA PHE A 98 6.14 1.68 -11.41
C PHE A 98 5.78 0.21 -11.50
N GLN A 99 4.52 -0.09 -11.76
CA GLN A 99 4.04 -1.45 -11.88
C GLN A 99 3.35 -1.63 -13.23
N GLN A 100 3.88 -2.55 -14.04
CA GLN A 100 3.30 -2.91 -15.32
C GLN A 100 2.67 -4.30 -15.23
N SER A 101 1.41 -4.43 -15.63
CA SER A 101 0.65 -5.67 -15.58
C SER A 101 0.22 -6.12 -16.97
N PHE A 102 0.58 -7.35 -17.32
CA PHE A 102 0.15 -8.05 -18.51
C PHE A 102 -0.90 -9.11 -18.13
N ARG A 103 -1.50 -9.78 -19.12
CA ARG A 103 -2.57 -10.79 -18.90
C ARG A 103 -2.23 -11.84 -17.83
N ASN A 104 -0.98 -12.28 -17.80
CA ASN A 104 -0.49 -13.38 -16.96
C ASN A 104 0.87 -13.05 -16.31
N ALA A 105 1.26 -11.77 -16.28
CA ALA A 105 2.55 -11.36 -15.75
C ALA A 105 2.48 -9.98 -15.14
N ALA A 106 3.33 -9.69 -14.17
CA ALA A 106 3.49 -8.38 -13.59
C ALA A 106 4.98 -8.07 -13.39
N LEU A 107 5.37 -6.85 -13.68
CA LEU A 107 6.68 -6.30 -13.40
C LEU A 107 6.49 -5.08 -12.50
N SER A 108 7.30 -4.94 -11.46
CA SER A 108 7.27 -3.76 -10.60
C SER A 108 8.66 -3.36 -10.18
N ILE A 109 8.97 -2.08 -10.37
CA ILE A 109 10.19 -1.42 -9.89
C ILE A 109 9.80 -0.37 -8.87
N SER A 110 10.49 -0.32 -7.74
CA SER A 110 10.33 0.71 -6.72
C SER A 110 11.68 1.30 -6.36
N VAL A 111 11.77 2.62 -6.31
CA VAL A 111 13.00 3.34 -5.96
C VAL A 111 12.70 4.23 -4.77
N GLY A 112 13.43 4.02 -3.67
CA GLY A 112 13.41 4.90 -2.51
C GLY A 112 14.51 5.94 -2.65
N LEU A 113 14.17 7.16 -3.07
CA LEU A 113 15.10 8.28 -3.20
C LEU A 113 15.38 8.88 -1.82
N ASN A 114 16.59 8.62 -1.33
CA ASN A 114 17.20 9.18 -0.14
C ASN A 114 18.72 9.36 -0.41
N GLN A 115 19.54 9.63 0.61
CA GLN A 115 20.99 9.80 0.45
C GLN A 115 21.69 8.59 -0.20
N SER A 116 21.10 7.40 -0.13
CA SER A 116 21.63 6.17 -0.73
C SER A 116 20.48 5.32 -1.25
N PRO A 117 20.01 5.59 -2.48
CA PRO A 117 18.74 5.05 -2.95
C PRO A 117 18.73 3.53 -3.00
N ASP A 118 17.63 2.95 -2.56
CA ASP A 118 17.39 1.52 -2.64
C ASP A 118 16.45 1.25 -3.82
N ILE A 119 16.80 0.27 -4.66
CA ILE A 119 15.99 -0.15 -5.80
C ILE A 119 15.43 -1.55 -5.52
N LEU A 120 14.12 -1.70 -5.56
CA LEU A 120 13.42 -2.97 -5.44
C LEU A 120 12.86 -3.35 -6.82
N LEU A 121 13.23 -4.51 -7.32
CA LEU A 121 12.72 -5.08 -8.55
C LEU A 121 11.94 -6.34 -8.24
N SER A 122 10.75 -6.48 -8.83
CA SER A 122 9.90 -7.64 -8.65
C SER A 122 9.26 -8.02 -9.97
N ALA A 123 9.16 -9.32 -10.22
CA ALA A 123 8.50 -9.88 -11.40
C ALA A 123 7.70 -11.11 -10.99
N ALA A 124 6.50 -11.26 -11.54
CA ALA A 124 5.63 -12.39 -11.30
C ALA A 124 4.97 -12.86 -12.60
N ILE A 125 4.73 -14.16 -12.69
CA ILE A 125 3.94 -14.80 -13.75
C ILE A 125 2.86 -15.67 -13.11
N ALA A 126 1.69 -15.69 -13.71
CA ALA A 126 0.54 -16.42 -13.20
C ALA A 126 -0.25 -17.08 -14.34
N THR A 127 -0.76 -18.28 -14.05
CA THR A 127 -1.78 -18.96 -14.85
C THR A 127 -3.10 -18.96 -14.07
N SER A 128 -4.13 -19.62 -14.59
CA SER A 128 -5.42 -19.77 -13.89
C SER A 128 -5.31 -20.48 -12.53
N SER A 129 -4.22 -21.22 -12.29
CA SER A 129 -4.11 -22.15 -11.16
C SER A 129 -2.88 -21.94 -10.28
N ILE A 130 -1.80 -21.37 -10.83
CA ILE A 130 -0.52 -21.21 -10.12
C ILE A 130 0.08 -19.85 -10.46
N ALA A 131 0.67 -19.18 -9.47
CA ALA A 131 1.45 -17.97 -9.63
C ALA A 131 2.83 -18.12 -8.97
N CYS A 132 3.87 -17.60 -9.63
CA CYS A 132 5.24 -17.56 -9.12
C CYS A 132 5.81 -16.15 -9.31
N GLY A 133 6.68 -15.72 -8.41
CA GLY A 133 7.33 -14.42 -8.52
C GLY A 133 8.63 -14.35 -7.75
N ILE A 134 9.46 -13.39 -8.14
CA ILE A 134 10.74 -13.08 -7.53
C ILE A 134 10.80 -11.60 -7.18
N GLU A 135 11.53 -11.30 -6.11
CA GLU A 135 11.84 -9.94 -5.68
C GLU A 135 13.34 -9.84 -5.34
N SER A 136 13.99 -8.77 -5.78
CA SER A 136 15.40 -8.48 -5.55
C SER A 136 15.58 -7.02 -5.17
N LYS A 137 16.47 -6.75 -4.21
CA LYS A 137 16.76 -5.39 -3.74
C LYS A 137 18.22 -5.05 -4.02
N TYR A 138 18.44 -4.02 -4.83
CA TYR A 138 19.76 -3.44 -5.05
C TYR A 138 19.99 -2.26 -4.12
N LYS A 139 21.04 -2.33 -3.32
CA LYS A 139 21.48 -1.24 -2.43
C LYS A 139 22.59 -0.46 -3.12
N THR A 140 22.35 0.81 -3.42
CA THR A 140 23.37 1.65 -4.09
C THR A 140 24.56 1.95 -3.19
N ALA A 141 24.35 2.16 -1.88
CA ALA A 141 25.43 2.42 -0.91
C ALA A 141 26.51 1.33 -0.89
N SER A 142 26.10 0.07 -1.05
CA SER A 142 26.99 -1.10 -0.97
C SER A 142 27.23 -1.75 -2.32
N HIS A 143 26.72 -1.16 -3.41
CA HIS A 143 26.77 -1.68 -4.78
C HIS A 143 26.43 -3.18 -4.90
N CYS A 144 25.47 -3.66 -4.11
CA CYS A 144 25.21 -5.08 -3.96
C CYS A 144 23.72 -5.40 -4.07
N PHE A 145 23.43 -6.51 -4.77
CA PHE A 145 22.12 -7.13 -4.73
C PHE A 145 21.99 -7.90 -3.42
N THR A 146 21.16 -7.36 -2.53
CA THR A 146 20.65 -8.14 -1.42
C THR A 146 19.40 -8.85 -1.91
N ARG A 147 19.36 -10.18 -1.78
CA ARG A 147 18.07 -10.88 -1.78
C ARG A 147 17.23 -10.19 -0.72
N ALA A 148 16.03 -9.73 -1.06
CA ALA A 148 15.12 -9.13 -0.09
C ALA A 148 14.61 -10.25 0.83
N GLU A 149 15.45 -10.69 1.76
CA GLU A 149 15.01 -11.53 2.86
C GLU A 149 14.22 -10.66 3.82
N LYS A 150 12.92 -10.61 3.54
CA LYS A 150 11.95 -10.80 4.61
C LYS A 150 10.77 -11.59 4.09
N ARG A 151 11.08 -12.79 3.58
CA ARG A 151 10.25 -14.02 3.58
C ARG A 151 10.82 -15.05 2.59
N ASP A 152 11.61 -16.01 3.09
CA ASP A 152 11.47 -17.40 2.63
C ASP A 152 10.09 -17.92 3.10
N LEU A 153 9.03 -17.30 2.60
CA LEU A 153 7.71 -17.85 2.58
C LEU A 153 7.36 -17.92 1.10
N LEU A 154 7.42 -19.13 0.55
CA LEU A 154 6.40 -19.53 -0.42
C LEU A 154 5.05 -19.12 0.19
N ARG A 155 4.57 -17.94 -0.16
CA ARG A 155 3.18 -17.59 0.07
C ARG A 155 2.40 -18.36 -0.98
N LEU A 156 2.12 -19.62 -0.67
CA LEU A 156 1.11 -20.38 -1.37
C LEU A 156 -0.24 -19.71 -1.04
N ALA A 157 -0.64 -18.75 -1.86
CA ALA A 157 -2.00 -18.23 -1.83
C ALA A 157 -2.83 -19.14 -2.73
N TYR A 158 -3.52 -20.10 -2.11
CA TYR A 158 -4.54 -20.89 -2.80
C TYR A 158 -5.82 -20.06 -2.88
N MET A 159 -6.16 -19.59 -4.08
CA MET A 159 -7.41 -18.90 -4.34
C MET A 159 -8.36 -19.87 -5.05
N HIS A 160 -9.21 -20.56 -4.27
CA HIS A 160 -10.28 -21.38 -4.84
C HIS A 160 -11.44 -20.48 -5.24
N HIS A 161 -11.66 -20.32 -6.54
CA HIS A 161 -12.82 -19.61 -7.05
C HIS A 161 -14.05 -20.52 -6.92
N PHE A 162 -14.87 -20.35 -5.87
CA PHE A 162 -16.17 -21.00 -5.84
C PHE A 162 -17.03 -20.41 -6.96
N GLY A 163 -17.39 -21.25 -7.92
CA GLY A 163 -18.27 -20.89 -9.03
C GLY A 163 -19.63 -20.41 -8.51
N ARG A 164 -20.16 -19.38 -9.19
CA ARG A 164 -21.49 -18.82 -8.99
C ARG A 164 -22.53 -19.94 -8.98
N SER A 165 -23.25 -20.09 -7.87
CA SER A 165 -24.33 -21.07 -7.74
C SER A 165 -25.33 -20.91 -8.90
N ARG A 166 -25.44 -21.92 -9.76
CA ARG A 166 -26.53 -22.03 -10.72
C ARG A 166 -27.78 -22.35 -9.91
N LYS A 167 -28.69 -21.37 -9.78
CA LYS A 167 -30.04 -21.62 -9.27
C LYS A 167 -30.70 -22.66 -10.18
N ILE A 168 -31.10 -23.79 -9.60
CA ILE A 168 -31.94 -24.80 -10.25
C ILE A 168 -33.35 -24.18 -10.37
N PRO A 169 -33.99 -24.17 -11.54
CA PRO A 169 -35.36 -23.67 -11.68
C PRO A 169 -36.33 -24.63 -10.95
N PRO A 170 -37.38 -24.11 -10.30
CA PRO A 170 -38.38 -24.96 -9.65
C PRO A 170 -39.19 -25.75 -10.70
N LEU A 171 -39.50 -27.00 -10.37
CA LEU A 171 -40.47 -27.84 -11.07
C LEU A 171 -41.89 -27.32 -10.84
#